data_AF-A0A1I8CWG3-F1
#
_entry.id   AF-A0A1I8CWG3-F1
#
_cell.length_a   1.000
_cell.length_b   1.000
_cell.length_c   1.000
_cell.angle_alpha   90.00
_cell.angle_beta   90.00
_cell.angle_gamma   90.00
#
_symmetry.space_group_name_H-M   'P 1'
#
loop_
_entity.id
_entity.type
_entity.pdbx_description
1 polymer ?
#
loop_
_entity_poly.entity_id
_entity_poly.type
_entity_poly.pdbx_seq_one_letter_code
_entity_poly.pdbx_strand_id
1 'polypeptide(L)'
;MSTSPELKESRDKLDSLADCHIPKAIYGLVGVNLNSYVDTEMQIMEECDIPISRDDLSVIIRKMHGGKGLEKDLIKRVLFNNKNES
;
A
#
# COMPACT_ATOMS: atom_id res chain seq x y z
N MET A 1 13.57 -23.66 -12.52
CA MET A 1 13.83 -22.21 -12.63
C MET A 1 14.33 -21.92 -14.04
N SER A 2 13.84 -20.86 -14.70
CA SER A 2 14.31 -20.50 -16.04
C SER A 2 15.79 -20.09 -15.99
N THR A 3 16.58 -20.50 -16.99
CA THR A 3 18.01 -20.15 -17.11
C THR A 3 18.27 -19.01 -18.10
N SER A 4 17.23 -18.46 -18.75
CA SER A 4 17.42 -17.43 -19.77
C SER A 4 18.05 -16.15 -19.19
N PRO A 5 18.97 -15.47 -19.93
CA PRO A 5 19.60 -14.24 -19.46
C PRO A 5 18.61 -13.10 -19.19
N GLU A 6 17.56 -13.03 -20.01
CA GLU A 6 16.50 -12.01 -19.94
C GLU A 6 15.71 -12.07 -18.63
N LEU A 7 15.65 -13.24 -18.00
CA LEU A 7 14.92 -13.46 -16.75
C LEU A 7 15.82 -13.39 -15.51
N LYS A 8 17.07 -12.96 -15.66
CA LYS A 8 18.03 -12.88 -14.55
C LYS A 8 17.53 -11.95 -13.45
N GLU A 9 17.10 -10.74 -13.79
CA GLU A 9 16.65 -9.74 -12.80
C GLU A 9 15.46 -10.26 -11.95
N SER A 10 14.46 -10.86 -12.60
CA SER A 10 13.31 -11.44 -11.90
C SER A 10 13.70 -12.62 -11.01
N ARG A 11 14.72 -13.39 -11.40
CA ARG A 11 15.24 -14.51 -10.61
C ARG A 11 15.99 -14.01 -9.39
N ASP A 12 16.86 -13.02 -9.56
CA ASP A 12 17.61 -12.40 -8.47
C ASP A 12 16.64 -11.79 -7.43
N LYS A 13 15.53 -11.18 -7.87
CA LYS A 13 14.45 -10.71 -6.97
C LYS A 13 13.70 -11.84 -6.27
N LEU A 14 13.50 -12.99 -6.92
CA LEU A 14 12.83 -14.13 -6.30
C LEU A 14 13.72 -14.80 -5.25
N ASP A 15 15.01 -14.91 -5.54
CA ASP A 15 16.02 -15.49 -4.66
C ASP A 15 16.21 -14.59 -3.41
N SER A 16 16.21 -13.26 -3.55
CA SER A 16 16.26 -12.35 -2.40
C SER A 16 15.04 -12.45 -1.48
N LEU A 17 13.85 -12.72 -2.04
CA LEU A 17 12.65 -13.01 -1.27
C LEU A 17 12.75 -14.35 -0.53
N ALA A 18 13.35 -15.37 -1.14
CA ALA A 18 13.60 -16.66 -0.50
C ALA A 18 14.54 -16.52 0.72
N ASP A 19 15.49 -15.60 0.65
CA ASP A 19 16.40 -15.24 1.74
C ASP A 19 15.80 -14.25 2.76
N CYS A 20 14.49 -14.00 2.70
CA CYS A 20 13.77 -13.09 3.61
C CYS A 20 14.34 -11.65 3.65
N HIS A 21 14.96 -11.18 2.56
CA HIS A 21 15.31 -9.78 2.37
C HIS A 21 14.06 -8.98 1.98
N ILE A 22 13.08 -8.93 2.88
CA ILE A 22 11.86 -8.17 2.72
C ILE A 22 12.12 -6.73 3.18
N PRO A 23 11.78 -5.70 2.37
CA PRO A 23 11.86 -4.31 2.81
C PRO A 23 11.17 -4.12 4.16
N LYS A 24 11.87 -3.49 5.11
CA LYS A 24 11.32 -3.25 6.44
C LYS A 24 10.28 -2.14 6.36
N ALA A 25 9.14 -2.35 7.02
CA ALA A 25 8.17 -1.28 7.22
C ALA A 25 8.77 -0.25 8.19
N ILE A 26 9.06 0.95 7.70
CA ILE A 26 9.67 2.02 8.49
C ILE A 26 8.61 2.79 9.26
N TYR A 27 7.45 3.05 8.63
CA TYR A 27 6.41 3.87 9.21
C TYR A 27 5.03 3.62 8.59
N GLY A 28 3.96 3.84 9.37
CA GLY A 28 2.57 3.75 8.91
C GLY A 28 1.85 5.05 9.19
N LEU A 29 1.32 5.70 8.13
CA LEU A 29 0.51 6.92 8.23
C LEU A 29 -0.95 6.61 7.92
N VAL A 30 -1.85 7.08 8.77
CA VAL A 30 -3.29 7.04 8.52
C VAL A 30 -3.75 8.48 8.29
N GLY A 31 -4.25 8.75 7.09
CA GLY A 31 -4.70 10.08 6.70
C GLY A 31 -5.93 10.03 5.81
N VAL A 32 -6.64 11.15 5.73
CA VAL A 32 -7.75 11.36 4.80
C VAL A 32 -7.20 12.11 3.59
N ASN A 33 -7.59 11.71 2.37
CA ASN A 33 -7.13 12.33 1.12
C ASN A 33 -5.60 12.27 0.89
N LEU A 34 -4.98 11.13 1.19
CA LEU A 34 -3.59 10.88 0.77
C LEU A 34 -3.54 10.97 -0.77
N ASN A 35 -2.84 12.00 -1.26
CA ASN A 35 -2.66 12.28 -2.69
C ASN A 35 -1.61 11.33 -3.31
N SER A 36 -1.27 11.54 -4.58
CA SER A 36 -0.39 10.69 -5.39
C SER A 36 0.83 10.11 -4.65
N TYR A 37 1.13 8.85 -4.95
CA TYR A 37 2.32 8.12 -4.50
C TYR A 37 3.62 8.88 -4.80
N VAL A 38 3.73 9.45 -6.01
CA VAL A 38 4.96 10.09 -6.51
C VAL A 38 5.32 11.33 -5.70
N ASP A 39 4.31 12.11 -5.32
CA ASP A 39 4.51 13.34 -4.56
C ASP A 39 4.98 13.01 -3.13
N THR A 40 4.44 11.92 -2.56
CA THR A 40 4.80 11.46 -1.22
C THR A 40 6.23 10.94 -1.15
N GLU A 41 6.67 10.17 -2.15
CA GLU A 41 8.07 9.72 -2.23
C GLU A 41 9.05 10.88 -2.32
N MET A 42 8.75 11.85 -3.19
CA MET A 42 9.62 13.00 -3.39
C MET A 42 9.77 13.81 -2.10
N GLN A 43 8.66 14.06 -1.39
CA GLN A 43 8.70 14.75 -0.09
C GLN A 43 9.54 13.99 0.95
N ILE A 44 9.37 12.67 1.06
CA ILE A 44 10.16 11.86 2.00
C ILE A 44 11.65 11.93 1.65
N MET A 45 12.00 11.87 0.35
CA MET A 45 13.39 11.96 -0.10
C MET A 45 13.99 13.35 0.14
N GLU A 46 13.21 14.42 -0.03
CA GLU A 46 13.65 15.81 0.22
C GLU A 46 13.86 16.10 1.71
N GLU A 47 13.04 15.51 2.60
CA GLU A 47 13.12 15.70 4.05
C GLU A 47 14.04 14.68 4.76
N CYS A 48 14.60 13.71 4.04
CA CYS A 48 15.48 12.71 4.64
C CYS A 48 16.90 13.25 4.83
N ASP A 49 17.40 13.22 6.07
CA ASP A 49 18.79 13.59 6.38
C ASP A 49 19.82 12.68 5.70
N ILE A 50 19.42 11.45 5.33
CA ILE A 50 20.26 10.47 4.65
C ILE A 50 19.85 10.42 3.18
N PRO A 51 20.80 10.56 2.23
CA PRO A 51 20.49 10.45 0.81
C PRO A 51 20.03 9.02 0.51
N ILE A 52 18.77 8.91 0.10
CA ILE A 52 18.13 7.66 -0.34
C ILE A 52 17.76 7.79 -1.82
N SER A 53 17.82 6.69 -2.56
CA SER A 53 17.37 6.62 -3.95
C SER A 53 15.94 6.07 -4.05
N ARG A 54 15.34 6.12 -5.24
CA ARG A 54 14.03 5.50 -5.50
C ARG A 54 14.04 3.97 -5.34
N ASP A 55 15.21 3.34 -5.42
CA ASP A 55 15.32 1.90 -5.24
C ASP A 55 15.37 1.52 -3.74
N ASP A 56 15.65 2.49 -2.86
CA ASP A 56 15.75 2.30 -1.40
C ASP A 56 14.44 2.54 -0.66
N LEU A 57 13.47 3.21 -1.30
CA LEU A 57 12.19 3.59 -0.72
C LEU A 57 11.03 3.02 -1.53
N SER A 58 10.06 2.44 -0.83
CA SER A 58 8.75 2.14 -1.42
C SER A 58 7.68 2.68 -0.49
N VAL A 59 6.89 3.62 -0.99
CA VAL A 59 5.68 4.11 -0.31
C VAL A 59 4.53 3.19 -0.72
N ILE A 60 3.55 2.86 0.12
CA ILE A 60 2.36 2.10 -0.37
C ILE A 60 1.11 2.74 0.21
N ILE A 61 0.35 3.44 -0.64
CA ILE A 61 -0.92 4.05 -0.24
C ILE A 61 -2.03 3.01 -0.36
N ARG A 62 -2.56 2.59 0.79
CA ARG A 62 -3.70 1.65 0.86
C ARG A 62 -4.98 2.41 1.17
N LYS A 63 -5.97 2.32 0.28
CA LYS A 63 -7.32 2.84 0.53
C LYS A 63 -8.13 1.81 1.32
N MET A 64 -8.34 2.09 2.61
CA MET A 64 -9.17 1.25 3.46
C MET A 64 -10.65 1.60 3.28
N HIS A 65 -11.50 0.64 2.92
CA HIS A 65 -12.95 0.84 2.79
C HIS A 65 -13.73 -0.41 3.19
N GLY A 66 -14.98 -0.25 3.65
CA GLY A 66 -15.88 -1.35 4.07
C GLY A 66 -16.51 -2.15 2.91
N GLY A 67 -15.80 -2.31 1.79
CA GLY A 67 -16.25 -3.14 0.66
C GLY A 67 -17.12 -2.51 -0.45
N LYS A 68 -17.49 -1.21 -0.40
CA LYS A 68 -18.25 -0.54 -1.50
C LYS A 68 -17.79 0.90 -1.83
N GLY A 69 -16.48 1.12 -1.90
CA GLY A 69 -15.89 2.43 -2.20
C GLY A 69 -15.94 3.40 -1.01
N LEU A 70 -15.30 4.56 -1.17
CA LEU A 70 -14.93 5.49 -0.08
C LEU A 70 -16.10 6.22 0.59
N GLU A 71 -17.34 6.16 0.08
CA GLU A 71 -18.40 7.14 0.43
C GLU A 71 -19.80 6.59 0.74
N LYS A 72 -19.97 5.30 1.03
CA LYS A 72 -21.31 4.77 1.32
C LYS A 72 -21.41 4.24 2.74
N ASP A 73 -22.00 5.06 3.61
CA ASP A 73 -22.50 4.62 4.91
C ASP A 73 -23.37 3.37 4.72
N LEU A 74 -22.84 2.22 5.18
CA LEU A 74 -23.44 0.91 4.96
C LEU A 74 -24.76 0.77 5.72
N ILE A 75 -24.91 1.49 6.84
CA ILE A 75 -26.10 1.43 7.69
C ILE A 75 -27.33 1.95 6.93
N LYS A 76 -27.16 2.94 6.04
CA LYS A 76 -28.24 3.46 5.19
C LYS A 76 -28.82 2.46 4.19
N ARG A 77 -28.16 1.30 3.98
CA ARG A 77 -28.63 0.23 3.08
C ARG A 77 -29.16 -0.99 3.84
N VAL A 78 -29.18 -0.95 5.17
CA VAL A 78 -29.72 -2.01 6.01
C VAL A 78 -31.16 -1.65 6.36
N LEU A 79 -32.10 -2.51 5.95
CA LEU A 79 -33.49 -2.40 6.38
C LEU A 79 -33.62 -3.02 7.77
N PHE A 80 -33.96 -2.20 8.76
CA PHE A 80 -34.28 -2.66 10.10
C PHE A 80 -35.80 -2.80 10.21
N ASN A 81 -36.27 -4.00 10.55
CA ASN A 81 -37.70 -4.22 10.78
C ASN A 81 -38.01 -3.91 12.25
N ASN A 82 -38.92 -2.98 12.50
CA ASN A 82 -39.30 -2.61 13.87
C ASN A 82 -40.43 -3.54 14.34
N LYS A 83 -40.20 -4.27 15.42
CA LYS A 83 -41.13 -5.30 15.92
C LYS A 83 -42.39 -4.74 16.58
N ASN A 84 -42.50 -3.41 16.68
CA ASN A 84 -43.53 -2.69 17.43
C ASN A 84 -44.60 -2.00 16.55
N GLU A 85 -44.58 -2.21 15.23
CA GLU A 85 -45.69 -1.82 14.37
C GLU A 85 -46.61 -3.04 14.16
N SER A 86 -47.65 -3.15 14.97
CA SER A 86 -48.77 -4.10 14.86
C SER A 86 -50.06 -3.41 15.25
#